data_AF-J4I8C6-F1
#
_entry.id   AF-J4I8C6-F1
#
_cell.length_a   1.000
_cell.length_b   1.000
_cell.length_c   1.000
_cell.angle_alpha   90.00
_cell.angle_beta   90.00
_cell.angle_gamma   90.00
#
_symmetry.space_group_name_H-M   'P 1'
#
loop_
_entity.id
_entity.type
_entity.pdbx_description
1 polymer ?
#
loop_
_entity_poly.entity_id
_entity_poly.type
_entity_poly.pdbx_seq_one_letter_code
_entity_poly.pdbx_strand_id
1 'polypeptide(L)'
;MEDDYYSIESILAENQKIQCNFKIDIPDMGHLDGGNERDMKALSKAQIPMWMAYILIYSNYADFTIPPPFSARVRNALNAEARSVRLSSLVGQGGLWYGFGRMIMRL
;
A
#
# COMPACT_ATOMS: atom_id res chain seq x y z
N MET A 1 -1.04 2.07 -22.66
CA MET A 1 -0.34 2.73 -21.55
C MET A 1 -0.93 2.13 -20.27
N GLU A 2 -0.18 1.35 -19.51
CA GLU A 2 -0.72 0.53 -18.40
C GLU A 2 -0.96 1.30 -17.08
N ASP A 3 -0.70 2.61 -17.06
CA ASP A 3 -1.03 3.53 -15.95
C ASP A 3 -1.90 4.67 -16.49
N ASP A 4 -3.00 4.31 -17.16
CA ASP A 4 -3.96 5.27 -17.69
C ASP A 4 -5.04 5.57 -16.65
N TYR A 5 -5.45 6.83 -16.56
CA TYR A 5 -6.49 7.29 -15.63
C TYR A 5 -7.81 6.53 -15.82
N TYR A 6 -8.11 6.11 -17.06
CA TYR A 6 -9.33 5.37 -17.39
C TYR A 6 -9.18 3.85 -17.31
N SER A 7 -7.99 3.35 -16.95
CA SER A 7 -7.77 1.91 -16.80
C SER A 7 -8.39 1.41 -15.49
N ILE A 8 -9.38 0.52 -15.61
CA ILE A 8 -10.03 -0.12 -14.46
C ILE A 8 -9.01 -0.94 -13.66
N GLU A 9 -8.06 -1.60 -14.32
CA GLU A 9 -7.01 -2.36 -13.64
C GLU A 9 -6.13 -1.46 -12.79
N SER A 10 -5.79 -0.27 -13.29
CA SER A 10 -5.00 0.72 -12.55
C SER A 10 -5.77 1.25 -11.34
N ILE A 11 -7.05 1.60 -11.52
CA ILE A 11 -7.94 2.04 -10.43
C ILE A 11 -8.07 0.94 -9.34
N LEU A 12 -8.26 -0.31 -9.75
CA LEU A 12 -8.37 -1.43 -8.80
C LEU A 12 -7.06 -1.70 -8.07
N ALA A 13 -5.92 -1.55 -8.75
CA ALA A 13 -4.62 -1.73 -8.15
C ALA A 13 -4.33 -0.63 -7.10
N GLU A 14 -4.72 0.63 -7.37
CA GLU A 14 -4.57 1.75 -6.44
C GLU A 14 -5.42 1.62 -5.16
N ASN A 15 -6.44 0.76 -5.16
CA ASN A 15 -7.23 0.49 -3.97
C ASN A 15 -6.53 -0.45 -2.96
N GLN A 16 -5.39 -1.05 -3.33
CA GLN A 16 -4.59 -1.85 -2.39
C GLN A 16 -4.11 -0.97 -1.23
N LYS A 17 -4.21 -1.49 -0.01
CA LYS A 17 -3.80 -0.78 1.20
C LYS A 17 -2.35 -1.06 1.56
N ILE A 18 -1.66 -0.02 2.01
CA ILE A 18 -0.35 -0.11 2.63
C ILE A 18 -0.41 0.37 4.07
N GLN A 19 0.47 -0.17 4.91
CA GLN A 19 0.60 0.31 6.27
C GLN A 19 1.43 1.60 6.28
N CYS A 20 0.79 2.69 6.68
CA CYS A 20 1.41 3.99 6.89
C CYS A 20 1.61 4.24 8.39
N ASN A 21 2.76 4.80 8.75
CA ASN A 21 3.06 5.30 10.09
C ASN A 21 3.05 6.83 10.06
N PHE A 22 2.12 7.46 10.76
CA PHE A 22 1.98 8.92 10.73
C PHE A 22 3.07 9.61 11.55
N LYS A 23 3.61 10.71 11.03
CA LYS A 23 4.67 11.50 11.69
C LYS A 23 4.10 12.64 12.53
N ILE A 24 2.91 13.10 12.19
CA ILE A 24 2.25 14.26 12.79
C ILE A 24 0.82 13.92 13.18
N ASP A 25 0.25 14.72 14.08
CA ASP A 25 -1.18 14.71 14.34
C ASP A 25 -1.91 15.32 13.12
N ILE A 26 -2.90 14.60 12.58
CA ILE A 26 -3.75 15.07 11.48
C ILE A 26 -5.18 15.24 11.99
N PRO A 27 -5.72 16.47 11.99
CA PRO A 27 -7.05 16.73 12.51
C PRO A 27 -8.12 16.07 11.64
N ASP A 28 -9.22 15.64 12.27
CA ASP A 28 -10.43 15.08 11.63
C ASP A 28 -10.20 13.81 10.76
N MET A 29 -9.05 13.15 10.92
CA MET A 29 -8.65 11.95 10.16
C MET A 29 -8.60 10.65 10.98
N GLY A 30 -9.14 10.64 12.21
CA GLY A 30 -9.12 9.44 13.07
C GLY A 30 -9.97 8.27 12.54
N HIS A 31 -10.89 8.54 11.61
CA HIS A 31 -11.72 7.53 10.95
C HIS A 31 -10.97 6.69 9.89
N LEU A 32 -9.76 7.11 9.47
CA LEU A 32 -9.00 6.42 8.42
C LEU A 32 -8.61 4.97 8.79
N ASP A 33 -8.45 4.68 10.08
CA ASP A 33 -8.18 3.33 10.58
C ASP A 33 -9.46 2.59 11.03
N GLY A 34 -10.64 3.11 10.69
CA GLY A 34 -11.94 2.56 11.09
C GLY A 34 -12.29 2.80 12.56
N GLY A 35 -11.55 3.69 13.24
CA GLY A 35 -11.84 4.12 14.60
C GLY A 35 -12.89 5.22 14.69
N ASN A 36 -13.30 5.54 15.92
CA ASN A 36 -14.19 6.67 16.24
C ASN A 36 -13.41 7.90 16.75
N GLU A 37 -12.09 7.90 16.63
CA GLU A 37 -11.30 9.05 17.01
C GLU A 37 -11.53 10.19 16.02
N ARG A 38 -11.49 11.41 16.55
CA ARG A 38 -11.59 12.61 15.72
C ARG A 38 -10.32 12.79 14.89
N ASP A 39 -9.16 12.76 15.54
CA ASP A 39 -7.88 13.07 14.92
C ASP A 39 -7.03 11.80 14.75
N MET A 40 -6.15 11.78 13.75
CA MET A 40 -5.10 10.77 13.64
C MET A 40 -3.88 11.24 14.43
N LYS A 41 -3.41 10.45 15.39
CA LYS A 41 -2.24 10.81 16.21
C LYS A 41 -0.91 10.48 15.55
N ALA A 42 0.12 11.27 15.84
CA ALA A 42 1.48 10.94 15.48
C ALA A 42 1.86 9.55 16.02
N LEU A 43 2.71 8.84 15.27
CA LEU A 43 3.14 7.46 15.53
C LEU A 43 2.04 6.40 15.43
N SER A 44 0.80 6.78 15.12
CA SER A 44 -0.25 5.81 14.79
C SER A 44 0.09 5.07 13.49
N LYS A 45 -0.50 3.87 13.37
CA LYS A 45 -0.34 3.03 12.19
C LYS A 45 -1.72 2.77 11.61
N ALA A 46 -1.92 3.05 10.33
CA ALA A 46 -3.18 2.76 9.66
C ALA A 46 -2.96 2.15 8.28
N GLN A 47 -3.95 1.37 7.82
CA GLN A 47 -3.96 0.79 6.48
C GLN A 47 -4.60 1.77 5.49
N ILE A 48 -3.77 2.48 4.73
CA ILE A 48 -4.20 3.53 3.81
C ILE A 48 -4.15 3.01 2.36
N PRO A 49 -5.20 3.22 1.54
CA PRO A 49 -5.16 2.91 0.11
C PRO A 49 -4.05 3.67 -0.63
N MET A 50 -3.44 3.04 -1.63
CA MET A 50 -2.34 3.64 -2.41
C MET A 50 -2.67 5.02 -2.96
N TRP A 51 -3.86 5.21 -3.55
CA TRP A 51 -4.29 6.49 -4.13
C TRP A 51 -4.21 7.67 -3.13
N MET A 52 -4.40 7.42 -1.83
CA MET A 52 -4.26 8.44 -0.78
C MET A 52 -2.84 8.48 -0.20
N ALA A 53 -2.19 7.32 -0.09
CA ALA A 53 -0.89 7.19 0.53
C ALA A 53 0.19 8.05 -0.15
N TYR A 54 0.14 8.19 -1.49
CA TYR A 54 1.06 9.06 -2.25
C TYR A 54 1.11 10.48 -1.68
N ILE A 55 -0.06 11.09 -1.45
CA ILE A 55 -0.16 12.48 -1.00
C ILE A 55 0.43 12.61 0.41
N LEU A 56 0.14 11.65 1.30
CA LEU A 56 0.63 11.65 2.68
C LEU A 56 2.16 11.47 2.76
N ILE A 57 2.72 10.58 1.93
CA ILE A 57 4.15 10.28 1.91
C ILE A 57 4.94 11.43 1.28
N TYR A 58 4.51 11.94 0.11
CA TYR A 58 5.19 13.07 -0.55
C TYR A 58 5.09 14.37 0.25
N SER A 59 4.02 14.57 1.02
CA SER A 59 3.89 15.70 1.95
C SER A 59 4.68 15.50 3.25
N ASN A 60 5.39 14.37 3.41
CA ASN A 60 6.14 14.00 4.60
C ASN A 60 5.28 13.93 5.89
N TYR A 61 4.00 13.57 5.75
CA TYR A 61 3.07 13.39 6.87
C TYR A 61 3.06 11.96 7.40
N ALA A 62 3.46 10.98 6.59
CA ALA A 62 3.58 9.59 6.98
C ALA A 62 4.78 8.92 6.30
N ASP A 63 5.35 7.92 6.95
CA ASP A 63 6.19 6.90 6.31
C ASP A 63 5.35 5.67 5.99
N PHE A 64 5.87 4.79 5.13
CA PHE A 64 5.24 3.48 4.89
C PHE A 64 6.18 2.34 5.25
N THR A 65 5.59 1.17 5.52
CA THR A 65 6.35 -0.07 5.68
C THR A 65 6.18 -0.94 4.44
N ILE A 66 7.26 -1.62 4.03
CA ILE A 66 7.23 -2.53 2.88
C ILE A 66 6.14 -3.60 3.11
N PRO A 67 5.14 -3.71 2.22
CA PRO A 67 4.06 -4.67 2.38
C PRO A 67 4.54 -6.13 2.44
N PRO A 68 3.84 -7.02 3.17
CA PRO A 68 4.18 -8.45 3.25
C PRO A 68 4.41 -9.16 1.91
N PRO A 69 3.66 -8.84 0.82
CA PRO A 69 3.89 -9.42 -0.51
C PRO A 69 5.28 -9.16 -1.10
N PHE A 70 5.99 -8.14 -0.61
CA PHE A 70 7.33 -7.77 -1.05
C PHE A 70 8.38 -7.98 0.04
N SER A 71 8.04 -8.69 1.12
CA SER A 71 8.96 -9.01 2.21
C SER A 71 10.18 -9.82 1.73
N ALA A 72 11.26 -9.80 2.51
CA ALA A 72 12.46 -10.59 2.22
C ALA A 72 12.16 -12.08 2.05
N ARG A 73 11.20 -12.63 2.79
CA ARG A 73 10.76 -14.03 2.66
C ARG A 73 10.24 -14.33 1.26
N VAL A 74 9.35 -13.49 0.71
CA VAL A 74 8.80 -13.69 -0.63
C VAL A 74 9.90 -13.53 -1.67
N ARG A 75 10.77 -12.52 -1.54
CA ARG A 75 11.90 -12.33 -2.45
C ARG A 75 12.85 -13.52 -2.47
N ASN A 76 13.17 -14.09 -1.31
CA ASN A 76 14.01 -15.29 -1.22
C ASN A 76 13.35 -16.51 -1.87
N ALA A 77 12.03 -16.67 -1.71
CA ALA A 77 11.30 -17.75 -2.38
C ALA A 77 11.29 -17.59 -3.91
N LEU A 78 11.11 -16.35 -4.41
CA LEU A 78 11.18 -16.05 -5.84
C LEU A 78 12.58 -16.29 -6.42
N ASN A 79 13.63 -15.96 -5.67
CA ASN A 79 15.02 -16.22 -6.05
C ASN A 79 15.36 -17.71 -6.07
N ALA A 80 14.75 -18.50 -5.18
CA ALA A 80 14.92 -19.95 -5.16
C ALA A 80 14.20 -20.61 -6.34
N GLU A 81 12.90 -20.34 -6.50
CA GLU A 81 12.12 -20.80 -7.65
C GLU A 81 10.89 -19.93 -7.89
N ALA A 82 10.93 -19.11 -8.95
CA ALA A 82 9.83 -18.20 -9.27
C ALA A 82 8.50 -18.93 -9.62
N ARG A 83 8.57 -20.14 -10.17
CA ARG A 83 7.39 -20.91 -10.61
C ARG A 83 6.61 -21.55 -9.46
N SER A 84 7.24 -21.76 -8.31
CA SER A 84 6.58 -22.35 -7.13
C SER A 84 5.83 -21.31 -6.28
N VAL A 85 6.03 -20.01 -6.53
CA VAL A 85 5.41 -18.93 -5.74
C VAL A 85 4.10 -18.48 -6.39
N ARG A 86 2.98 -18.68 -5.69
CA ARG A 86 1.67 -18.24 -6.16
C ARG A 86 1.42 -16.75 -5.86
N LEU A 87 1.86 -15.88 -6.76
CA LEU A 87 1.77 -14.41 -6.62
C LEU A 87 0.34 -13.90 -6.35
N SER A 88 -0.67 -14.48 -7.00
CA SER A 88 -2.06 -14.07 -6.83
C SER A 88 -2.61 -14.29 -5.42
N SER A 89 -2.01 -15.18 -4.64
CA SER A 89 -2.38 -15.40 -3.23
C SER A 89 -1.70 -14.44 -2.25
N LEU A 90 -0.69 -13.69 -2.70
CA LEU A 90 0.04 -12.75 -1.85
C LEU A 90 -0.68 -11.42 -1.73
N VAL A 91 -1.41 -11.00 -2.76
CA VAL A 91 -2.14 -9.72 -2.79
C VAL A 91 -3.63 -9.94 -2.64
N GLY A 92 -4.35 -8.90 -2.19
CA GLY A 92 -5.79 -8.94 -1.94
C GLY A 92 -6.64 -8.95 -3.21
N GLN A 93 -7.87 -8.45 -3.09
CA GLN A 93 -8.83 -8.39 -4.20
C GLN A 93 -8.20 -7.83 -5.47
N GLY A 94 -8.22 -8.61 -6.55
CA GLY A 94 -7.66 -8.26 -7.86
C GLY A 94 -6.42 -9.06 -8.27
N GLY A 95 -5.66 -9.67 -7.35
CA GLY A 95 -4.52 -10.51 -7.73
C GLY A 95 -3.35 -9.77 -8.41
N LEU A 96 -3.36 -8.44 -8.40
CA LEU A 96 -2.47 -7.57 -9.18
C LEU A 96 -1.09 -7.35 -8.50
N TRP A 97 -0.31 -8.42 -8.35
CA TRP A 97 1.01 -8.36 -7.69
C TRP A 97 1.99 -7.41 -8.40
N TYR A 98 2.07 -7.49 -9.74
CA TYR A 98 2.96 -6.63 -10.53
C TYR A 98 2.54 -5.16 -10.50
N GLY A 99 1.23 -4.88 -10.66
CA GLY A 99 0.71 -3.52 -10.58
C GLY A 99 1.05 -2.88 -9.24
N PHE A 100 0.77 -3.59 -8.14
CA PHE A 100 1.11 -3.15 -6.79
C PHE A 100 2.61 -2.97 -6.59
N GLY A 101 3.44 -3.89 -7.11
CA GLY A 101 4.90 -3.79 -7.02
C GLY A 101 5.45 -2.56 -7.73
N ARG A 102 4.94 -2.23 -8.92
CA ARG A 102 5.33 -1.01 -9.65
C ARG A 102 5.00 0.26 -8.87
N MET A 103 3.83 0.30 -8.23
CA MET A 103 3.40 1.42 -7.41
C MET A 103 4.31 1.63 -6.19
N ILE A 104 4.65 0.55 -5.48
CA ILE A 104 5.57 0.62 -4.33
C ILE A 104 6.97 1.09 -4.77
N MET A 105 7.44 0.70 -5.94
CA MET A 105 8.74 1.15 -6.46
C MET A 105 8.78 2.63 -6.87
N ARG A 106 7.62 3.29 -7.01
CA ARG A 106 7.52 4.72 -7.36
C ARG A 106 7.43 5.63 -6.12
N LEU A 107 7.04 5.08 -4.97
CA LEU A 107 7.07 5.76 -3.67
C LEU A 107 8.51 5.93 -3.19
#